data_AF-A0A4S8KRI0-F1
#
_entry.id   AF-A0A4S8KRI0-F1
#
_cell.length_a   1.000
_cell.length_b   1.000
_cell.length_c   1.000
_cell.angle_alpha   90.00
_cell.angle_beta   90.00
_cell.angle_gamma   90.00
#
_symmetry.space_group_name_H-M   'P 1'
#
loop_
_entity.id
_entity.type
_entity.pdbx_description
1 polymer ?
#
loop_
_entity_poly.entity_id
_entity_poly.type
_entity_poly.pdbx_seq_one_letter_code
_entity_poly.pdbx_strand_id
1 'polypeptide(L)'
;VTLPNLSSLKWKTADSLPEITSQYSDESWTVANRTITVNPLGVEVTANLSASLYGYHTGNVLWRGHFNASGSETGITLDVWGGLAFGYSIWLDSDFLGSWEGDAFHSTFEGTFDFPRVLVAGSSHAITVLQDYMGLEENWASAGEQFKTPRGIVNFEFLGTNTTEVSVWKVTENLGGKGVCFPK
;
A
#
# COMPACT_ATOMS: atom_id res chain seq x y z
N VAL A 1 39.11 6.20 20.67
CA VAL A 1 37.66 5.95 20.85
C VAL A 1 37.41 4.50 20.46
N THR A 2 36.77 3.72 21.32
CA THR A 2 36.39 2.33 21.03
C THR A 2 34.89 2.28 20.84
N LEU A 3 34.43 1.85 19.67
CA LEU A 3 33.00 1.73 19.36
C LEU A 3 32.48 0.37 19.86
N PRO A 4 31.21 0.29 20.27
CA PRO A 4 30.60 -0.99 20.64
C PRO A 4 30.48 -1.91 19.41
N ASN A 5 30.63 -3.22 19.62
CA ASN A 5 30.33 -4.21 18.60
C ASN A 5 28.82 -4.47 18.57
N LEU A 6 28.15 -4.05 17.49
CA LEU A 6 26.69 -4.19 17.32
C LEU A 6 26.19 -5.63 17.46
N SER A 7 26.97 -6.62 17.03
CA SER A 7 26.57 -8.04 17.11
C SER A 7 26.61 -8.60 18.54
N SER A 8 27.32 -7.93 19.44
CA SER A 8 27.43 -8.32 20.86
C SER A 8 26.34 -7.70 21.74
N LEU A 9 25.55 -6.77 21.19
CA LEU A 9 24.48 -6.12 21.93
C LEU A 9 23.28 -7.07 22.10
N LYS A 10 22.55 -6.90 23.20
CA LYS A 10 21.29 -7.60 23.42
C LYS A 10 20.16 -6.87 22.68
N TRP A 11 19.85 -7.32 21.48
CA TRP A 11 18.76 -6.79 20.66
C TRP A 11 17.38 -7.12 21.25
N LYS A 12 16.43 -6.20 21.06
CA LYS A 12 15.01 -6.41 21.33
C LYS A 12 14.28 -6.35 20.00
N THR A 13 13.28 -7.20 19.82
CA THR A 13 12.48 -7.30 18.60
C THR A 13 11.00 -7.31 18.98
N ALA A 14 10.16 -6.85 18.06
CA ALA A 14 8.71 -6.95 18.14
C ALA A 14 8.17 -7.13 16.71
N ASP A 15 7.00 -7.75 16.58
CA ASP A 15 6.28 -7.76 15.31
C ASP A 15 5.84 -6.33 14.96
N SER A 16 6.07 -5.92 13.73
CA SER A 16 5.74 -4.59 13.21
C SER A 16 4.75 -4.66 12.05
N LEU A 17 4.13 -5.83 11.81
CA LEU A 17 3.03 -6.01 10.87
C LEU A 17 1.86 -6.76 11.53
N PRO A 18 1.32 -6.30 12.68
CA PRO A 18 0.17 -6.94 13.31
C PRO A 18 -1.09 -6.92 12.43
N GLU A 19 -1.14 -6.07 11.39
CA GLU A 19 -2.22 -5.90 10.43
C GLU A 19 -2.67 -7.21 9.80
N ILE A 20 -1.74 -8.12 9.49
CA ILE A 20 -2.06 -9.39 8.81
C ILE A 20 -2.65 -10.44 9.75
N THR A 21 -2.81 -10.12 11.05
CA THR A 21 -3.40 -11.05 12.02
C THR A 21 -4.93 -10.95 12.02
N SER A 22 -5.61 -12.07 12.24
CA SER A 22 -7.07 -12.14 12.26
C SER A 22 -7.73 -11.34 13.40
N GLN A 23 -6.94 -10.88 14.39
CA GLN A 23 -7.42 -10.11 15.54
C GLN A 23 -7.21 -8.60 15.36
N TYR A 24 -6.54 -8.17 14.29
CA TYR A 24 -6.27 -6.76 14.07
C TYR A 24 -7.55 -6.01 13.68
N SER A 25 -7.80 -4.89 14.37
CA SER A 25 -8.88 -3.97 14.01
C SER A 25 -8.29 -2.71 13.37
N ASP A 26 -8.72 -2.43 12.14
CA ASP A 26 -8.38 -1.21 11.40
C ASP A 26 -9.51 -0.16 11.48
N GLU A 27 -10.36 -0.22 12.49
CA GLU A 27 -11.45 0.75 12.71
C GLU A 27 -10.95 2.20 12.82
N SER A 28 -9.75 2.39 13.36
CA SER A 28 -9.12 3.70 13.52
C SER A 28 -8.39 4.21 12.27
N TRP A 29 -8.32 3.41 11.20
CA TRP A 29 -7.63 3.82 9.97
C TRP A 29 -8.44 4.82 9.17
N THR A 30 -7.74 5.64 8.38
CA THR A 30 -8.37 6.59 7.48
C THR A 30 -9.08 5.85 6.36
N VAL A 31 -10.37 6.12 6.16
CA VAL A 31 -11.14 5.58 5.03
C VAL A 31 -10.72 6.27 3.73
N ALA A 32 -10.31 5.47 2.74
CA ALA A 32 -9.84 5.94 1.46
C ALA A 32 -10.98 6.07 0.42
N ASN A 33 -11.82 7.10 0.57
CA ASN A 33 -13.03 7.32 -0.23
C ASN A 33 -13.02 8.59 -1.11
N ARG A 34 -11.85 9.19 -1.36
CA ARG A 34 -11.74 10.38 -2.20
C ARG A 34 -12.11 10.04 -3.64
N THR A 35 -12.99 10.82 -4.25
CA THR A 35 -13.46 10.63 -5.64
C THR A 35 -12.74 11.54 -6.66
N ILE A 36 -11.62 12.16 -6.26
CA ILE A 36 -10.89 13.13 -7.10
C ILE A 36 -10.04 12.38 -8.13
N THR A 37 -10.42 12.49 -9.40
CA THR A 37 -9.78 11.83 -10.56
C THR A 37 -8.69 12.67 -11.23
N VAL A 38 -8.31 13.82 -10.66
CA VAL A 38 -7.33 14.70 -11.29
C VAL A 38 -5.93 14.20 -10.98
N ASN A 39 -5.43 13.27 -11.81
CA ASN A 39 -4.00 13.07 -11.95
C ASN A 39 -3.44 14.16 -12.89
N PRO A 40 -2.59 15.07 -12.40
CA PRO A 40 -1.96 16.11 -13.23
C PRO A 40 -1.12 15.55 -14.38
N LEU A 41 -0.76 14.26 -14.31
CA LEU A 41 0.03 13.56 -15.31
C LEU A 41 -0.83 12.91 -16.41
N GLY A 42 -2.16 13.02 -16.34
CA GLY A 42 -3.07 12.52 -17.37
C GLY A 42 -3.20 10.99 -17.44
N VAL A 43 -2.75 10.25 -16.41
CA VAL A 43 -2.92 8.80 -16.32
C VAL A 43 -4.30 8.49 -15.74
N GLU A 44 -5.02 7.56 -16.37
CA GLU A 44 -6.28 7.04 -15.83
C GLU A 44 -6.00 6.27 -14.54
N VAL A 45 -6.57 6.77 -13.45
CA VAL A 45 -6.50 6.16 -12.13
C VAL A 45 -7.90 5.63 -11.83
N THR A 46 -8.05 4.30 -11.78
CA THR A 46 -9.32 3.63 -11.47
C THR A 46 -9.54 3.54 -9.96
N ALA A 47 -8.46 3.57 -9.19
CA ALA A 47 -8.46 3.55 -7.73
C ALA A 47 -7.79 4.83 -7.20
N ASN A 48 -8.56 5.77 -6.62
CA ASN A 48 -8.03 7.03 -6.04
C ASN A 48 -7.30 6.81 -4.69
N LEU A 49 -6.41 5.82 -4.65
CA LEU A 49 -5.67 5.38 -3.47
C LEU A 49 -4.29 6.00 -3.48
N SER A 50 -4.23 7.33 -3.46
CA SER A 50 -2.97 8.09 -3.32
C SER A 50 -2.83 8.60 -1.90
N ALA A 51 -1.72 8.27 -1.23
CA ALA A 51 -1.43 8.61 0.16
C ALA A 51 -1.53 10.13 0.42
N SER A 52 -1.07 10.93 -0.54
CA SER A 52 -1.12 12.40 -0.45
C SER A 52 -2.54 12.98 -0.37
N LEU A 53 -3.55 12.29 -0.91
CA LEU A 53 -4.96 12.70 -0.80
C LEU A 53 -5.50 12.58 0.64
N TYR A 54 -4.81 11.80 1.47
CA TYR A 54 -5.15 11.53 2.87
C TYR A 54 -4.16 12.19 3.85
N GLY A 55 -3.23 13.02 3.34
CA GLY A 55 -2.28 13.77 4.15
C GLY A 55 -1.05 12.98 4.59
N TYR A 56 -0.80 11.84 3.93
CA TYR A 56 0.36 10.99 4.14
C TYR A 56 1.42 11.27 3.05
N HIS A 57 2.65 11.55 3.47
CA HIS A 57 3.69 12.11 2.60
C HIS A 57 5.10 11.58 2.90
N THR A 58 5.25 10.64 3.82
CA THR A 58 6.56 10.07 4.19
C THR A 58 6.40 8.62 4.64
N GLY A 59 7.49 7.91 4.91
CA GLY A 59 7.45 6.56 5.49
C GLY A 59 6.64 5.53 4.71
N ASN A 60 6.59 4.30 5.21
CA ASN A 60 5.86 3.25 4.52
C ASN A 60 4.35 3.47 4.68
N VAL A 61 3.61 3.22 3.59
CA VAL A 61 2.15 3.34 3.54
C VAL A 61 1.56 1.95 3.55
N LEU A 62 0.55 1.73 4.40
CA LEU A 62 -0.24 0.52 4.36
C LEU A 62 -1.63 0.80 3.80
N TRP A 63 -2.05 -0.05 2.88
CA TRP A 63 -3.40 -0.09 2.33
C TRP A 63 -4.10 -1.36 2.76
N ARG A 64 -5.37 -1.25 3.16
CA ARG A 64 -6.22 -2.40 3.50
C ARG A 64 -7.53 -2.33 2.74
N GLY A 65 -7.73 -3.27 1.81
CA GLY A 65 -8.93 -3.38 0.98
C GLY A 65 -9.82 -4.52 1.48
N HIS A 66 -11.04 -4.19 1.92
CA HIS A 66 -12.02 -5.16 2.41
C HIS A 66 -13.01 -5.56 1.33
N PHE A 67 -13.18 -6.85 1.12
CA PHE A 67 -14.13 -7.38 0.12
C PHE A 67 -14.83 -8.63 0.66
N ASN A 68 -15.99 -8.93 0.08
CA ASN A 68 -16.64 -10.22 0.26
C ASN A 68 -16.36 -11.07 -0.99
N ALA A 69 -15.87 -12.28 -0.79
CA ALA A 69 -15.55 -13.16 -1.90
C ALA A 69 -16.82 -13.58 -2.66
N SER A 70 -16.74 -13.59 -3.99
CA SER A 70 -17.67 -14.29 -4.88
C SER A 70 -17.38 -15.79 -4.96
N GLY A 71 -16.16 -16.20 -4.60
CA GLY A 71 -15.65 -17.57 -4.68
C GLY A 71 -15.11 -17.95 -6.05
N SER A 72 -15.04 -16.99 -6.99
CA SER A 72 -14.48 -17.16 -8.33
C SER A 72 -13.14 -16.44 -8.51
N GLU A 73 -12.72 -15.64 -7.52
CA GLU A 73 -11.43 -14.97 -7.53
C GLU A 73 -10.32 -16.00 -7.46
N THR A 74 -9.31 -15.82 -8.31
CA THR A 74 -8.11 -16.67 -8.34
C THR A 74 -6.85 -15.91 -7.96
N GLY A 75 -6.93 -14.59 -7.85
CA GLY A 75 -5.79 -13.72 -7.56
C GLY A 75 -6.17 -12.24 -7.68
N ILE A 76 -5.15 -11.39 -7.66
CA ILE A 76 -5.28 -9.94 -7.84
C ILE A 76 -4.09 -9.38 -8.62
N THR A 77 -4.37 -8.44 -9.53
CA THR A 77 -3.37 -7.56 -10.15
C THR A 77 -3.43 -6.19 -9.49
N LEU A 78 -2.27 -5.58 -9.22
CA LEU A 78 -2.13 -4.24 -8.63
C LEU A 78 -1.06 -3.46 -9.37
N ASP A 79 -1.37 -2.22 -9.77
CA ASP A 79 -0.38 -1.23 -10.19
C ASP A 79 -0.10 -0.26 -9.04
N VAL A 80 1.13 -0.31 -8.53
CA VAL A 80 1.57 0.45 -7.35
C VAL A 80 2.66 1.43 -7.75
N TRP A 81 2.52 2.67 -7.31
CA TRP A 81 3.45 3.77 -7.56
C TRP A 81 4.11 4.18 -6.24
N GLY A 82 5.43 4.06 -6.13
CA GLY A 82 6.16 4.34 -4.89
C GLY A 82 7.36 5.28 -5.03
N GLY A 83 7.69 5.69 -6.25
CA GLY A 83 8.93 6.43 -6.54
C GLY A 83 10.10 5.49 -6.81
N LEU A 84 11.18 6.01 -7.38
CA LEU A 84 12.34 5.18 -7.77
C LEU A 84 12.84 4.32 -6.61
N ALA A 85 13.14 3.05 -6.92
CA ALA A 85 13.63 2.05 -5.96
C ALA A 85 12.66 1.67 -4.84
N PHE A 86 11.37 1.92 -5.01
CA PHE A 86 10.36 1.39 -4.10
C PHE A 86 10.20 -0.13 -4.22
N GLY A 87 9.75 -0.75 -3.13
CA GLY A 87 9.17 -2.08 -3.13
C GLY A 87 7.75 -2.07 -2.57
N TYR A 88 7.04 -3.17 -2.75
CA TYR A 88 5.80 -3.43 -2.03
C TYR A 88 5.60 -4.91 -1.79
N SER A 89 4.79 -5.23 -0.77
CA SER A 89 4.45 -6.61 -0.40
C SER A 89 2.95 -6.71 -0.16
N ILE A 90 2.38 -7.88 -0.44
CA ILE A 90 0.94 -8.10 -0.38
C ILE A 90 0.57 -9.38 0.38
N TRP A 91 -0.50 -9.28 1.15
CA TRP A 91 -1.12 -10.38 1.89
C TRP A 91 -2.62 -10.45 1.63
N LEU A 92 -3.17 -11.66 1.63
CA LEU A 92 -4.59 -11.95 1.76
C LEU A 92 -4.85 -12.49 3.16
N ASP A 93 -5.56 -11.73 3.98
CA ASP A 93 -5.69 -11.97 5.41
C ASP A 93 -4.28 -12.09 6.06
N SER A 94 -3.88 -13.31 6.41
CA SER A 94 -2.57 -13.67 6.97
C SER A 94 -1.63 -14.36 5.97
N ASP A 95 -2.13 -14.68 4.77
CA ASP A 95 -1.35 -15.40 3.77
C ASP A 95 -0.54 -14.41 2.94
N PHE A 96 0.78 -14.58 2.92
CA PHE A 96 1.66 -13.82 2.05
C PHE A 96 1.45 -14.25 0.59
N LEU A 97 1.16 -13.30 -0.29
CA LEU A 97 0.98 -13.57 -1.72
C LEU A 97 2.26 -13.31 -2.51
N GLY A 98 3.05 -12.30 -2.13
CA GLY A 98 4.29 -11.96 -2.82
C GLY A 98 4.75 -10.53 -2.59
N SER A 99 5.85 -10.19 -3.25
CA SER A 99 6.47 -8.86 -3.20
C SER A 99 7.03 -8.46 -4.55
N TRP A 100 7.03 -7.16 -4.80
CA TRP A 100 8.00 -6.52 -5.68
C TRP A 100 9.15 -6.01 -4.81
N GLU A 101 10.34 -6.58 -4.99
CA GLU A 101 11.52 -6.27 -4.17
C GLU A 101 12.15 -4.91 -4.52
N GLY A 102 11.75 -4.31 -5.64
CA GLY A 102 12.31 -3.05 -6.12
C GLY A 102 13.55 -3.24 -7.00
N ASP A 103 13.82 -2.21 -7.80
CA ASP A 103 15.10 -2.04 -8.47
C ASP A 103 15.40 -0.54 -8.65
N ALA A 104 16.61 -0.22 -9.12
CA ALA A 104 17.07 1.16 -9.20
C ALA A 104 16.32 2.04 -10.20
N PHE A 105 15.48 1.49 -11.09
CA PHE A 105 14.98 2.19 -12.27
C PHE A 105 13.45 2.33 -12.29
N HIS A 106 12.72 1.44 -11.61
CA HIS A 106 11.27 1.49 -11.59
C HIS A 106 10.76 2.38 -10.45
N SER A 107 9.87 3.31 -10.79
CA SER A 107 9.10 4.12 -9.85
C SER A 107 7.67 3.63 -9.66
N THR A 108 7.24 2.71 -10.53
CA THR A 108 5.93 2.06 -10.55
C THR A 108 6.12 0.59 -10.95
N PHE A 109 5.23 -0.30 -10.51
CA PHE A 109 5.29 -1.71 -10.87
C PHE A 109 3.90 -2.35 -10.76
N GLU A 110 3.47 -2.97 -11.86
CA GLU A 110 2.27 -3.80 -11.89
C GLU A 110 2.63 -5.25 -11.59
N GLY A 111 2.01 -5.84 -10.57
CA GLY A 111 2.22 -7.22 -10.17
C GLY A 111 0.92 -8.00 -10.09
N THR A 112 0.98 -9.26 -10.47
CA THR A 112 -0.12 -10.22 -10.41
C THR A 112 0.19 -11.32 -9.41
N PHE A 113 -0.73 -11.58 -8.50
CA PHE A 113 -0.54 -12.50 -7.38
C PHE A 113 -1.72 -13.45 -7.26
N ASP A 114 -1.44 -14.75 -7.31
CA ASP A 114 -2.45 -15.81 -7.17
C ASP A 114 -2.86 -15.96 -5.70
N PHE A 115 -4.15 -16.26 -5.47
CA PHE A 115 -4.64 -16.63 -4.16
C PHE A 115 -4.26 -18.09 -3.85
N PRO A 116 -3.76 -18.38 -2.63
CA PRO A 116 -3.27 -19.72 -2.29
C PRO A 116 -4.40 -20.75 -2.12
N ARG A 117 -5.66 -20.30 -2.13
CA ARG A 117 -6.85 -21.11 -1.90
C ARG A 117 -8.07 -20.48 -2.58
N VAL A 118 -9.06 -21.32 -2.85
CA VAL A 118 -10.40 -20.87 -3.25
C VAL A 118 -11.08 -20.23 -2.04
N LEU A 119 -11.64 -19.05 -2.22
CA LEU A 119 -12.38 -18.33 -1.19
C LEU A 119 -13.83 -18.80 -1.13
N VAL A 120 -14.43 -18.81 0.06
CA VAL A 120 -15.83 -19.22 0.21
C VAL A 120 -16.72 -18.07 -0.21
N ALA A 121 -17.69 -18.31 -1.09
CA ALA A 121 -18.61 -17.26 -1.50
C ALA A 121 -19.34 -16.65 -0.28
N GLY A 122 -19.28 -15.32 -0.17
CA GLY A 122 -19.84 -14.54 0.93
C GLY A 122 -18.92 -14.35 2.14
N SER A 123 -17.73 -14.98 2.20
CA SER A 123 -16.79 -14.72 3.29
C SER A 123 -16.07 -13.39 3.11
N SER A 124 -15.86 -12.68 4.23
CA SER A 124 -15.14 -11.42 4.26
C SER A 124 -13.63 -11.64 4.33
N HIS A 125 -12.90 -10.87 3.54
CA HIS A 125 -11.45 -10.94 3.41
C HIS A 125 -10.85 -9.54 3.34
N ALA A 126 -9.58 -9.44 3.71
CA ALA A 126 -8.82 -8.20 3.60
C ALA A 126 -7.52 -8.42 2.82
N ILE A 127 -7.28 -7.55 1.83
CA ILE A 127 -5.98 -7.45 1.17
C ILE A 127 -5.17 -6.38 1.87
N THR A 128 -3.99 -6.73 2.38
CA THR A 128 -3.05 -5.78 2.97
C THR A 128 -1.90 -5.56 2.00
N VAL A 129 -1.62 -4.30 1.65
CA VAL A 129 -0.47 -3.91 0.84
C VAL A 129 0.43 -3.01 1.68
N LEU A 130 1.67 -3.46 1.92
CA LEU A 130 2.73 -2.63 2.50
C LEU A 130 3.55 -2.06 1.36
N GLN A 131 3.59 -0.74 1.26
CA GLN A 131 4.27 -0.03 0.20
C GLN A 131 5.34 0.90 0.76
N ASP A 132 6.54 0.85 0.19
CA ASP A 132 7.57 1.85 0.47
C ASP A 132 7.25 3.20 -0.19
N TYR A 133 7.65 4.28 0.47
CA TYR A 133 7.52 5.65 -0.02
C TYR A 133 8.91 6.27 -0.17
N MET A 134 9.42 6.35 -1.40
CA MET A 134 10.80 6.78 -1.66
C MET A 134 10.95 8.31 -1.84
N GLY A 135 10.05 9.08 -1.22
CA GLY A 135 9.94 10.52 -1.38
C GLY A 135 9.12 10.92 -2.60
N LEU A 136 8.94 12.22 -2.81
CA LEU A 136 8.29 12.78 -3.99
C LEU A 136 9.32 13.21 -5.03
N GLU A 137 8.93 13.21 -6.29
CA GLU A 137 9.78 13.69 -7.37
C GLU A 137 10.09 15.18 -7.20
N GLU A 138 11.31 15.58 -7.58
CA GLU A 138 11.65 16.98 -7.75
C GLU A 138 10.83 17.60 -8.89
N ASN A 139 10.72 18.94 -8.89
CA ASN A 139 10.09 19.69 -9.96
C ASN A 139 11.05 20.71 -10.56
N TRP A 140 12.03 20.21 -11.32
CA TRP A 140 13.08 21.05 -11.90
C TRP A 140 12.57 22.01 -12.99
N ALA A 141 11.60 21.57 -13.79
CA ALA A 141 11.04 22.37 -14.87
C ALA A 141 9.94 23.31 -14.37
N SER A 142 10.01 24.58 -14.76
CA SER A 142 8.94 25.54 -14.54
C SER A 142 7.63 25.03 -15.16
N ALA A 143 6.55 25.01 -14.39
CA ALA A 143 5.25 24.42 -14.76
C ALA A 143 5.25 22.89 -14.94
N GLY A 144 6.29 22.19 -14.50
CA GLY A 144 6.24 20.74 -14.31
C GLY A 144 5.28 20.37 -13.17
N GLU A 145 4.74 19.16 -13.24
CA GLU A 145 3.79 18.61 -12.26
C GLU A 145 4.26 17.25 -11.71
N GLN A 146 5.54 16.91 -11.91
CA GLN A 146 6.14 15.64 -11.51
C GLN A 146 6.08 15.43 -9.99
N PHE A 147 6.19 16.49 -9.19
CA PHE A 147 6.03 16.42 -7.73
C PHE A 147 4.63 15.98 -7.27
N LYS A 148 3.63 16.02 -8.17
CA LYS A 148 2.27 15.53 -7.91
C LYS A 148 2.07 14.06 -8.30
N THR A 149 3.14 13.37 -8.74
CA THR A 149 3.11 11.91 -8.98
C THR A 149 2.58 11.21 -7.73
N PRO A 150 1.53 10.37 -7.84
CA PRO A 150 0.96 9.72 -6.68
C PRO A 150 1.95 8.75 -6.02
N ARG A 151 1.66 8.45 -4.76
CA ARG A 151 2.25 7.34 -4.01
C ARG A 151 1.11 6.49 -3.49
N GLY A 152 0.97 5.28 -3.98
CA GLY A 152 -0.21 4.47 -3.70
C GLY A 152 -0.54 3.44 -4.77
N ILE A 153 -1.75 2.89 -4.70
CA ILE A 153 -2.31 1.95 -5.67
C ILE A 153 -3.09 2.76 -6.70
N VAL A 154 -2.71 2.71 -7.98
CA VAL A 154 -3.41 3.48 -9.03
C VAL A 154 -4.46 2.64 -9.76
N ASN A 155 -4.25 1.32 -9.81
CA ASN A 155 -5.18 0.37 -10.41
C ASN A 155 -5.11 -0.97 -9.67
N PHE A 156 -6.22 -1.70 -9.65
CA PHE A 156 -6.27 -3.08 -9.19
C PHE A 156 -7.43 -3.83 -9.85
N GLU A 157 -7.28 -5.15 -10.00
CA GLU A 157 -8.30 -6.02 -10.59
C GLU A 157 -8.23 -7.42 -9.99
N PHE A 158 -9.39 -8.00 -9.65
CA PHE A 158 -9.46 -9.40 -9.24
C PHE A 158 -9.38 -10.32 -10.46
N LEU A 159 -8.61 -11.39 -10.36
CA LEU A 159 -8.51 -12.38 -11.43
C LEU A 159 -9.65 -13.40 -11.35
N GLY A 160 -10.13 -13.85 -12.51
CA GLY A 160 -11.16 -14.89 -12.62
C GLY A 160 -12.59 -14.40 -12.43
N THR A 161 -12.80 -13.13 -12.05
CA THR A 161 -14.11 -12.54 -11.88
C THR A 161 -14.07 -11.02 -11.99
N ASN A 162 -15.16 -10.45 -12.53
CA ASN A 162 -15.36 -9.01 -12.62
C ASN A 162 -16.49 -8.53 -11.68
N THR A 163 -17.05 -9.43 -10.86
CA THR A 163 -18.15 -9.11 -9.94
C THR A 163 -17.69 -8.78 -8.53
N THR A 164 -16.43 -9.09 -8.24
CA THR A 164 -15.84 -8.86 -6.92
C THR A 164 -15.36 -7.44 -6.81
N GLU A 165 -15.91 -6.74 -5.83
CA GLU A 165 -15.59 -5.35 -5.58
C GLU A 165 -15.02 -5.19 -4.17
N VAL A 166 -14.02 -4.32 -4.05
CA VAL A 166 -13.55 -3.87 -2.74
C VAL A 166 -14.58 -2.90 -2.18
N SER A 167 -15.22 -3.29 -1.07
CA SER A 167 -16.24 -2.50 -0.39
C SER A 167 -15.69 -1.23 0.25
N VAL A 168 -14.47 -1.29 0.80
CA VAL A 168 -13.79 -0.14 1.39
C VAL A 168 -12.28 -0.35 1.35
N TRP A 169 -11.58 0.71 0.95
CA TRP A 169 -10.15 0.83 1.18
C TRP A 169 -9.91 1.69 2.41
N LYS A 170 -8.92 1.31 3.20
CA LYS A 170 -8.39 2.08 4.32
C LYS A 170 -6.90 2.27 4.14
N VAL A 171 -6.38 3.36 4.68
CA VAL A 171 -4.98 3.74 4.56
C VAL A 171 -4.45 4.26 5.89
N THR A 172 -3.21 3.90 6.18
CA THR A 172 -2.43 4.51 7.25
C THR A 172 -0.97 4.69 6.81
N GLU A 173 -0.30 5.61 7.49
CA GLU A 173 1.14 5.83 7.47
C GLU A 173 1.61 5.92 8.93
N ASN A 174 2.61 6.76 9.24
CA ASN A 174 2.94 7.14 10.60
C ASN A 174 1.68 7.54 11.41
N LEU A 175 1.63 7.15 12.69
CA LEU A 175 0.52 7.50 13.58
C LEU A 175 0.41 9.03 13.65
N GLY A 176 -0.66 9.60 13.08
CA GLY A 176 -0.98 11.03 13.13
C GLY A 176 -0.91 11.80 11.80
N GLY A 177 -0.29 11.28 10.74
CA GLY A 177 -0.15 12.00 9.46
C GLY A 177 0.42 13.42 9.65
N LYS A 178 -0.35 14.46 9.32
CA LYS A 178 0.03 15.89 9.56
C LYS A 178 0.12 16.29 11.03
N GLY A 179 -0.45 15.51 11.94
CA GLY A 179 -0.31 15.64 13.38
C GLY A 179 0.79 14.72 13.91
N VAL A 180 2.02 14.88 13.38
CA VAL A 180 3.18 14.09 13.80
C VAL A 180 3.28 14.10 15.33
N CYS A 181 3.24 12.92 15.96
CA CYS A 181 3.31 12.73 17.42
C CYS A 181 4.64 13.16 18.08
N PHE A 182 5.55 13.77 17.32
CA PHE A 182 6.77 14.41 17.81
C PHE A 182 6.71 15.92 17.51
N PRO A 183 6.09 16.73 18.39
CA PRO A 183 6.34 18.17 18.36
C PRO A 183 7.83 18.41 18.67
N LYS A 184 8.43 19.35 17.92
CA LYS A 184 9.81 19.81 18.11
C LYS A 184 10.09 20.26 19.54
#